data_AF-A0A951CA81-F1
#
_entry.id   AF-A0A951CA81-F1
#
_cell.length_a   1.000
_cell.length_b   1.000
_cell.length_c   1.000
_cell.angle_alpha   90.00
_cell.angle_beta   90.00
_cell.angle_gamma   90.00
#
_symmetry.space_group_name_H-M   'P 1'
#
loop_
_entity.id
_entity.type
_entity.pdbx_description
1 polymer ?
#
loop_
_entity_poly.entity_id
_entity_poly.type
_entity_poly.pdbx_seq_one_letter_code
_entity_poly.pdbx_strand_id
1 'polypeptide(L)'
;MIEAGRVAALLVGVAIVLATFGSAIRTVVLPRGNPARITRLVFRSMRRLFSIRIGRHPTYERIDRVLAPFAPLSLITLVFVWLALVMVGYSGIYLIDTSRSITDAIILSGSSLATLGFVHPGQVGGVLLVLSEAAVGLVIIALLITYL
;
A
#
# COMPACT_ATOMS: atom_id res chain seq x y z
N MET A 1 3.88 13.60 27.03
CA MET A 1 2.99 12.54 26.48
C MET A 1 2.82 12.65 24.96
N ILE A 2 2.70 13.86 24.38
CA ILE A 2 2.51 14.06 22.93
C ILE A 2 3.70 13.54 22.09
N GLU A 3 4.93 13.66 22.60
CA GLU A 3 6.12 13.17 21.88
C GLU A 3 6.17 11.64 21.78
N ALA A 4 5.79 10.92 22.83
CA ALA A 4 5.78 9.45 22.82
C ALA A 4 4.81 8.90 21.75
N GLY A 5 3.65 9.55 21.56
CA GLY A 5 2.69 9.17 20.51
C GLY A 5 3.24 9.39 19.10
N ARG A 6 4.00 10.47 18.88
CA ARG A 6 4.63 10.78 17.58
C ARG A 6 5.79 9.84 17.26
N VAL A 7 6.62 9.52 18.26
CA VAL A 7 7.69 8.50 18.10
C VAL A 7 7.09 7.14 17.81
N ALA A 8 6.00 6.76 18.50
CA ALA A 8 5.28 5.53 18.17
C ALA A 8 4.72 5.55 16.73
N ALA A 9 4.11 6.66 16.30
CA ALA A 9 3.61 6.82 14.93
C ALA A 9 4.73 6.71 13.88
N LEU A 10 5.90 7.29 14.14
CA LEU A 10 7.10 7.16 13.31
C LEU A 10 7.54 5.70 13.19
N LEU A 11 7.72 5.01 14.33
CA LEU A 11 8.19 3.62 14.36
C LEU A 11 7.20 2.67 13.67
N VAL A 12 5.91 2.83 13.94
CA VAL A 12 4.84 2.08 13.30
C VAL A 12 4.79 2.39 11.80
N GLY A 13 4.94 3.66 11.42
CA GLY A 13 4.97 4.09 10.03
C GLY A 13 6.11 3.45 9.25
N VAL A 14 7.34 3.50 9.77
CA VAL A 14 8.52 2.83 9.19
C VAL A 14 8.28 1.32 9.06
N ALA A 15 7.76 0.66 10.11
CA ALA A 15 7.48 -0.77 10.07
C ALA A 15 6.44 -1.13 8.98
N ILE A 16 5.41 -0.31 8.79
CA ILE A 16 4.40 -0.49 7.73
C ILE A 16 5.05 -0.36 6.35
N VAL A 17 5.87 0.68 6.12
CA VAL A 17 6.54 0.88 4.83
C VAL A 17 7.46 -0.29 4.50
N LEU A 18 8.30 -0.72 5.45
CA LEU A 18 9.22 -1.85 5.25
C LEU A 18 8.48 -3.18 5.02
N ALA A 19 7.41 -3.44 5.77
CA ALA A 19 6.59 -4.64 5.58
C ALA A 19 5.89 -4.64 4.23
N THR A 20 5.44 -3.47 3.77
CA THR A 20 4.76 -3.29 2.48
C THR A 20 5.73 -3.49 1.32
N PHE A 21 6.90 -2.84 1.38
CA PHE A 21 7.94 -2.98 0.36
C PHE A 21 8.46 -4.43 0.29
N GLY A 22 8.72 -5.05 1.45
CA GLY A 22 9.07 -6.46 1.54
C GLY A 22 7.98 -7.39 0.99
N SER A 23 6.71 -7.03 1.16
CA SER A 23 5.59 -7.74 0.53
C SER A 23 5.59 -7.59 -0.99
N ALA A 24 5.88 -6.40 -1.53
CA ALA A 24 5.94 -6.17 -2.96
C ALA A 24 7.05 -7.00 -3.61
N ILE A 25 8.26 -6.96 -3.05
CA ILE A 25 9.40 -7.75 -3.52
C ILE A 25 9.10 -9.25 -3.46
N ARG A 26 8.58 -9.75 -2.33
CA ARG A 26 8.28 -11.19 -2.19
C ARG A 26 7.23 -11.69 -3.16
N THR A 27 6.29 -10.84 -3.55
CA THR A 27 5.21 -11.23 -4.45
C THR A 27 5.62 -11.13 -5.92
N VAL A 28 6.43 -10.13 -6.29
CA VAL A 28 6.82 -9.87 -7.68
C VAL A 28 8.14 -10.54 -8.06
N VAL A 29 9.15 -10.49 -7.19
CA VAL A 29 10.53 -10.88 -7.51
C VAL A 29 10.85 -12.31 -7.10
N LEU A 30 10.30 -12.78 -5.96
CA LEU A 30 10.64 -14.10 -5.44
C LEU A 30 9.77 -15.22 -6.06
N PRO A 31 10.39 -16.31 -6.56
CA PRO A 31 9.67 -17.46 -7.09
C PRO A 31 8.72 -18.08 -6.05
N ARG A 32 7.54 -18.45 -6.53
CA ARG A 32 6.32 -18.84 -5.80
C ARG A 32 6.58 -19.93 -4.75
N GLY A 33 6.84 -19.54 -3.49
CA GLY A 33 7.02 -20.48 -2.37
C GLY A 33 6.55 -19.99 -1.00
N ASN A 34 6.40 -18.67 -0.80
CA ASN A 34 5.90 -18.12 0.46
C ASN A 34 5.20 -16.76 0.23
N PRO A 35 3.91 -16.75 -0.14
CA PRO A 35 3.21 -15.50 -0.41
C PRO A 35 3.19 -14.63 0.85
N ALA A 36 3.55 -13.35 0.69
CA ALA A 36 3.57 -12.39 1.79
C ALA A 36 2.20 -12.34 2.50
N ARG A 37 2.21 -12.02 3.80
CA ARG A 37 0.97 -12.00 4.62
C ARG A 37 -0.07 -11.04 4.03
N ILE A 38 0.37 -9.86 3.57
CA ILE A 38 -0.48 -8.85 2.92
C ILE A 38 -1.13 -9.42 1.65
N THR A 39 -0.34 -10.04 0.77
CA THR A 39 -0.84 -10.68 -0.45
C THR A 39 -1.87 -11.76 -0.16
N ARG A 40 -1.61 -12.65 0.81
CA ARG A 40 -2.60 -13.67 1.23
C ARG A 40 -3.89 -13.05 1.74
N LEU A 41 -3.79 -11.97 2.52
CA LEU A 41 -4.96 -11.29 3.06
C LEU A 41 -5.81 -10.69 1.93
N VAL A 42 -5.19 -9.96 0.99
CA VAL A 42 -5.90 -9.33 -0.14
C VAL A 42 -6.58 -10.38 -1.03
N PHE A 43 -5.87 -11.44 -1.43
CA PHE A 43 -6.44 -12.49 -2.26
C PHE A 43 -7.58 -13.23 -1.56
N ARG A 44 -7.48 -13.45 -0.24
CA ARG A 44 -8.57 -14.05 0.54
C ARG A 44 -9.78 -13.13 0.62
N SER A 45 -9.57 -11.83 0.85
CA SER A 45 -10.64 -10.83 0.88
C SER A 45 -11.33 -10.73 -0.48
N MET A 46 -10.57 -10.71 -1.58
CA MET A 46 -11.14 -10.75 -2.92
C MET A 46 -11.88 -12.05 -3.19
N ARG A 47 -11.34 -13.20 -2.77
CA ARG A 47 -12.03 -14.49 -2.92
C ARG A 47 -13.38 -14.48 -2.19
N ARG A 48 -13.45 -13.87 -1.00
CA ARG A 48 -14.71 -13.68 -0.27
C ARG A 48 -15.69 -12.80 -1.06
N LEU A 49 -15.25 -11.64 -1.56
CA LEU A 49 -16.09 -10.74 -2.36
C LEU A 49 -16.66 -11.44 -3.61
N PHE A 50 -15.83 -12.20 -4.32
CA PHE A 50 -16.29 -12.98 -5.48
C PHE A 50 -17.22 -14.12 -5.07
N SER A 51 -16.95 -14.81 -3.96
CA SER A 51 -17.83 -15.87 -3.46
C SER A 51 -19.25 -15.38 -3.12
N ILE A 52 -19.37 -14.14 -2.63
CA ILE A 52 -20.67 -13.50 -2.39
C ILE A 52 -21.46 -13.34 -3.70
N ARG A 53 -20.79 -12.96 -4.80
CA ARG A 53 -21.41 -12.83 -6.13
C ARG A 53 -21.77 -14.17 -6.78
N ILE A 54 -20.97 -15.20 -6.51
CA ILE A 54 -21.22 -16.57 -6.99
C ILE A 54 -22.50 -17.13 -6.34
N GLY A 55 -22.70 -16.89 -5.04
CA GLY A 55 -23.87 -17.38 -4.28
C GLY A 55 -23.70 -18.81 -3.76
N ARG A 56 -24.78 -19.39 -3.19
CA ARG A 56 -24.73 -20.68 -2.47
C ARG A 56 -24.84 -21.94 -3.35
N HIS A 57 -25.53 -21.85 -4.50
CA HIS A 57 -25.73 -22.96 -5.43
C HIS A 57 -25.45 -22.54 -6.89
N PRO A 58 -24.19 -22.20 -7.23
CA PRO A 58 -23.84 -21.78 -8.57
C PRO A 58 -23.70 -22.97 -9.54
N THR A 59 -24.05 -22.77 -10.80
CA THR A 59 -23.66 -23.69 -11.88
C THR A 59 -22.19 -23.45 -12.26
N TYR A 60 -21.58 -24.43 -12.93
CA TYR A 60 -20.18 -24.33 -13.36
C TYR A 60 -19.93 -23.11 -14.25
N GLU A 61 -20.86 -22.83 -15.18
CA GLU A 61 -20.80 -21.70 -16.11
C GLU A 61 -20.84 -20.35 -15.37
N ARG A 62 -21.56 -20.29 -14.25
CA ARG A 62 -21.64 -19.08 -13.43
C ARG A 62 -20.37 -18.86 -12.61
N ILE A 63 -19.80 -19.94 -12.04
CA ILE A 63 -18.51 -19.86 -11.33
C ILE A 63 -17.43 -19.33 -12.27
N ASP A 64 -17.32 -19.95 -13.45
CA ASP A 64 -16.30 -19.62 -14.44
C ASP A 64 -16.41 -18.16 -14.90
N ARG A 65 -17.61 -17.73 -15.30
CA ARG A 65 -17.87 -16.35 -15.74
C ARG A 65 -17.55 -15.32 -14.66
N VAL A 66 -17.89 -15.59 -13.40
CA VAL A 66 -17.64 -14.66 -12.30
C VAL A 66 -16.17 -14.64 -11.89
N LEU A 67 -15.47 -15.78 -11.96
CA LEU A 67 -14.04 -15.87 -11.61
C LEU A 67 -13.10 -15.48 -12.75
N ALA A 68 -13.57 -15.36 -14.00
CA ALA A 68 -12.74 -14.96 -15.13
C ALA A 68 -11.85 -13.73 -14.87
N PRO A 69 -12.33 -12.62 -14.26
CA PRO A 69 -11.48 -11.47 -13.95
C PRO A 69 -10.85 -11.50 -12.54
N PHE A 70 -10.98 -12.60 -11.79
CA PHE A 70 -10.55 -12.67 -10.38
C PHE A 70 -9.07 -12.37 -10.21
N ALA A 71 -8.21 -13.02 -11.00
CA ALA A 71 -6.77 -12.87 -10.91
C ALA A 71 -6.30 -11.42 -11.18
N PRO A 72 -6.64 -10.79 -12.34
CA PRO A 72 -6.20 -9.42 -12.63
C PRO A 72 -6.76 -8.40 -11.63
N LEU A 73 -8.03 -8.52 -11.23
CA LEU A 73 -8.63 -7.58 -10.27
C LEU A 73 -8.01 -7.72 -8.86
N SER A 74 -7.65 -8.93 -8.45
CA SER A 74 -6.97 -9.16 -7.17
C SER A 74 -5.57 -8.55 -7.14
N LEU A 75 -4.84 -8.61 -8.26
CA LEU A 75 -3.51 -8.00 -8.40
C LEU A 75 -3.58 -6.47 -8.38
N ILE A 76 -4.51 -5.88 -9.14
CA ILE A 76 -4.74 -4.43 -9.14
C ILE A 76 -5.07 -3.96 -7.71
N THR A 77 -5.97 -4.67 -7.03
CA THR A 77 -6.35 -4.35 -5.64
C THR A 77 -5.16 -4.47 -4.68
N LEU A 78 -4.30 -5.46 -4.86
CA LEU A 78 -3.10 -5.62 -4.04
C LEU A 78 -2.19 -4.40 -4.12
N VAL A 79 -2.07 -3.78 -5.29
CA VAL A 79 -1.27 -2.57 -5.46
C VAL A 79 -1.92 -1.37 -4.82
N PHE A 80 -3.22 -1.18 -4.97
CA PHE A 80 -3.93 -0.14 -4.24
C PHE A 80 -3.75 -0.29 -2.72
N VAL A 81 -3.77 -1.53 -2.21
CA VAL A 81 -3.50 -1.81 -0.80
C VAL A 81 -2.05 -1.46 -0.42
N TRP A 82 -1.06 -1.81 -1.25
CA TRP A 82 0.32 -1.41 -0.99
C TRP A 82 0.51 0.10 -0.99
N LEU A 83 -0.04 0.82 -1.98
CA LEU A 83 0.04 2.28 -2.04
C LEU A 83 -0.65 2.93 -0.84
N ALA A 84 -1.83 2.44 -0.45
CA ALA A 84 -2.53 2.93 0.74
C ALA A 84 -1.74 2.69 2.02
N LEU A 85 -1.10 1.52 2.16
CA LEU A 85 -0.24 1.23 3.32
C LEU A 85 1.02 2.11 3.34
N VAL A 86 1.65 2.35 2.19
CA VAL A 86 2.78 3.29 2.08
C VAL A 86 2.33 4.69 2.50
N MET A 87 1.18 5.16 2.00
CA MET A 87 0.62 6.47 2.36
C MET A 87 0.37 6.57 3.87
N VAL A 88 -0.27 5.57 4.47
CA VAL A 88 -0.49 5.53 5.93
C VAL A 88 0.84 5.49 6.69
N GLY A 89 1.80 4.73 6.20
CA GLY A 89 3.13 4.61 6.79
C GLY A 89 3.90 5.94 6.80
N TYR A 90 3.98 6.62 5.65
CA TYR A 90 4.61 7.93 5.52
C TYR A 90 3.85 9.04 6.24
N SER A 91 2.51 9.00 6.26
CA SER A 91 1.71 9.90 7.10
C SER A 91 2.13 9.80 8.57
N GLY A 92 2.35 8.58 9.08
CA GLY A 92 2.89 8.36 10.44
C GLY A 92 4.30 8.90 10.63
N ILE A 93 5.17 8.77 9.62
CA ILE A 93 6.55 9.29 9.64
C ILE A 93 6.55 10.82 9.68
N TYR A 94 5.71 11.48 8.88
CA TYR A 94 5.62 12.95 8.86
C TYR A 94 5.10 13.57 10.15
N LEU A 95 4.41 12.79 10.99
CA LEU A 95 3.96 13.25 12.31
C LEU A 95 5.08 13.42 13.32
N ILE A 96 6.34 13.12 12.97
CA ILE A 96 7.47 13.52 13.81
C ILE A 96 7.63 15.04 13.89
N ASP A 97 7.19 15.77 12.86
CA ASP A 97 7.18 17.23 12.85
C ASP A 97 6.03 17.75 13.74
N THR A 98 6.40 18.35 14.87
CA THR A 98 5.45 18.84 15.89
C THR A 98 4.50 19.91 15.36
N SER A 99 4.91 20.66 14.32
CA SER A 99 4.09 21.71 13.72
C SER A 99 2.95 21.17 12.84
N ARG A 100 2.98 19.87 12.48
CA ARG A 100 2.00 19.27 11.57
C ARG A 100 0.83 18.61 12.30
N SER A 101 -0.36 18.78 11.73
CA SER A 101 -1.55 18.02 12.09
C SER A 101 -1.59 16.67 11.36
N ILE A 102 -2.47 15.76 11.81
CA ILE A 102 -2.71 14.46 11.16
C ILE A 102 -3.18 14.65 9.73
N THR A 103 -4.08 15.60 9.51
CA THR A 103 -4.62 15.90 8.18
C THR A 103 -3.52 16.40 7.24
N ASP A 104 -2.62 17.27 7.71
CA ASP A 104 -1.52 17.79 6.89
C ASP A 104 -0.53 16.69 6.51
N ALA A 105 -0.24 15.75 7.42
CA ALA A 105 0.62 14.61 7.16
C ALA A 105 0.03 13.68 6.08
N ILE A 106 -1.29 13.45 6.12
CA ILE A 106 -2.02 12.67 5.11
C ILE A 106 -2.01 13.37 3.75
N ILE A 107 -2.26 14.69 3.71
CA ILE A 107 -2.25 15.47 2.47
C ILE A 107 -0.83 15.50 1.87
N LEU A 108 0.20 15.73 2.69
CA LEU A 108 1.59 15.71 2.25
C LEU A 108 1.95 14.35 1.65
N SER A 109 1.66 13.26 2.36
CA SER A 109 1.92 11.90 1.91
C SER A 109 1.17 11.57 0.62
N GLY A 110 -0.12 11.88 0.55
CA GLY A 110 -0.94 11.68 -0.65
C GLY A 110 -0.39 12.43 -1.87
N SER A 111 -0.01 13.70 -1.69
CA SER A 111 0.55 14.51 -2.79
C SER A 111 1.95 14.03 -3.21
N SER A 112 2.75 13.51 -2.29
CA SER A 112 4.11 13.02 -2.53
C SER A 112 4.09 11.66 -3.22
N LEU A 113 3.28 10.72 -2.71
CA LEU A 113 3.08 9.39 -3.29
C LEU A 113 2.47 9.46 -4.69
N ALA A 114 1.52 10.37 -4.90
CA ALA A 114 0.93 10.64 -6.21
C ALA A 114 1.82 11.51 -7.11
N THR A 115 2.99 11.95 -6.62
CA THR A 115 3.96 12.81 -7.33
C THR A 115 3.40 14.18 -7.78
N LEU A 116 2.30 14.63 -7.16
CA LEU A 116 1.65 15.91 -7.45
C LEU A 116 2.40 17.11 -6.84
N GLY A 117 3.10 16.88 -5.72
CA GLY A 117 3.97 17.89 -5.12
C GLY A 117 3.27 19.14 -4.57
N PHE A 118 1.97 19.06 -4.21
CA PHE A 118 1.21 20.21 -3.71
C PHE A 118 1.77 20.84 -2.43
N VAL A 119 2.46 20.05 -1.61
CA VAL A 119 3.03 20.49 -0.33
C VAL A 119 4.53 20.27 -0.33
N HIS A 120 5.29 21.35 -0.18
CA HIS A 120 6.75 21.30 -0.10
C HIS A 120 7.24 21.46 1.35
N PRO A 121 8.03 20.52 1.88
CA PRO A 121 8.69 20.68 3.17
C PRO A 121 9.76 21.78 3.08
N GLY A 122 9.77 22.70 4.05
CA GLY A 122 10.80 23.76 4.12
C GLY A 122 12.17 23.29 4.62
N GLN A 123 12.29 22.03 5.07
CA GLN A 123 13.51 21.48 5.65
C GLN A 123 14.07 20.36 4.77
N VAL A 124 15.40 20.28 4.65
CA VAL A 124 16.10 19.26 3.84
C VAL A 124 15.67 17.84 4.21
N GLY A 125 15.53 17.53 5.51
CA GLY A 125 15.08 16.21 5.97
C GLY A 125 13.68 15.84 5.47
N GLY A 126 12.75 16.81 5.44
CA GLY A 126 11.41 16.61 4.89
C GLY A 126 11.43 16.37 3.39
N VAL A 127 12.28 17.09 2.65
CA VAL A 127 12.44 16.89 1.20
C VAL A 127 12.94 15.48 0.88
N LEU A 128 13.93 14.98 1.64
CA LEU A 128 14.43 13.61 1.48
C LEU A 128 13.34 12.55 1.73
N LEU A 129 12.48 12.77 2.73
CA LEU A 129 11.34 11.88 2.99
C LEU A 129 10.35 11.87 1.82
N VAL A 130 9.97 13.03 1.31
CA VAL A 130 9.08 13.16 0.14
C VAL A 130 9.65 12.46 -1.09
N LEU A 131 10.95 12.64 -1.37
CA LEU A 131 11.62 11.97 -2.48
C LEU A 131 11.66 10.45 -2.28
N SER A 132 11.92 9.99 -1.05
CA SER A 132 11.92 8.56 -0.75
C SER A 132 10.52 7.93 -0.88
N GLU A 133 9.47 8.67 -0.51
CA GLU A 133 8.08 8.23 -0.67
C GLU A 133 7.70 8.10 -2.14
N ALA A 134 8.00 9.13 -2.93
CA ALA A 134 7.78 9.11 -4.37
C ALA A 134 8.53 7.95 -5.04
N ALA A 135 9.81 7.75 -4.69
CA ALA A 135 10.62 6.66 -5.21
C ALA A 135 10.04 5.28 -4.87
N VAL A 136 9.62 5.07 -3.62
CA VAL A 136 8.98 3.81 -3.19
C VAL A 136 7.67 3.57 -3.95
N GLY A 137 6.83 4.59 -4.09
CA GLY A 137 5.59 4.52 -4.87
C GLY A 137 5.84 4.13 -6.32
N LEU A 138 6.80 4.79 -6.97
CA LEU A 138 7.20 4.50 -8.34
C LEU A 138 7.74 3.08 -8.49
N VAL A 139 8.58 2.60 -7.57
CA VAL A 139 9.11 1.22 -7.61
C VAL A 139 7.98 0.19 -7.46
N ILE A 140 7.02 0.41 -6.55
CA ILE A 140 5.87 -0.49 -6.38
C ILE A 140 5.04 -0.57 -7.66
N ILE A 141 4.78 0.56 -8.30
CA ILE A 141 4.04 0.61 -9.57
C ILE A 141 4.83 -0.08 -10.68
N ALA A 142 6.14 0.18 -10.80
CA ALA A 142 7.00 -0.45 -11.80
C ALA A 142 7.07 -1.97 -11.65
N LEU A 143 7.17 -2.47 -10.41
CA LEU A 143 7.12 -3.90 -10.10
C LEU A 143 5.79 -4.52 -10.53
N LEU A 144 4.66 -3.83 -10.35
CA LEU A 144 3.36 -4.32 -10.83
C LEU A 144 3.34 -4.43 -12.35
N ILE A 145 3.75 -3.38 -13.06
CA ILE A 145 3.72 -3.35 -14.52
C ILE A 145 4.59 -4.47 -15.10
N THR A 146 5.70 -4.79 -14.44
CA THR A 146 6.60 -5.88 -14.87
C THR A 146 6.02 -7.28 -14.55
N TYR A 147 5.14 -7.37 -13.56
CA TYR A 147 4.50 -8.62 -13.16
C TYR A 147 3.31 -9.01 -14.05
N LEU A 148 2.60 -8.00 -14.60
CA LEU A 148 1.46 -8.15 -15.51
C LEU A 148 1.91 -8.49 -16.93
#